data_AF-C4V6U6-F1
#
_entry.id   AF-C4V6U6-F1
#
_cell.length_a   1.000
_cell.length_b   1.000
_cell.length_c   1.000
_cell.angle_alpha   90.00
_cell.angle_beta   90.00
_cell.angle_gamma   90.00
#
_symmetry.space_group_name_H-M   'P 1'
#
loop_
_entity.id
_entity.type
_entity.pdbx_description
1 polymer ?
#
loop_
_entity_poly.entity_id
_entity_poly.type
_entity_poly.pdbx_seq_one_letter_code
_entity_poly.pdbx_strand_id
1 'polypeptide(L)'
;MNKEQELLYIIDSIESAYNPDSPNYKFRFVFYNKTTVPFSRPVDFPEDLWYSSLKKDTTLMPILLKGKEIELRRYEQLNTVKNLEMSYKFLQNKIDQLKLNSDRIKNKLQSILVVYRKLVNNIYNKCRLRKCNCNLMEEIEKINTDISPEELIIDDKKNEVMLFLLKLKDNLCTLVSKIDEELYEYERKMFVFKNINKLA
;
A
#
# COMPACT_ATOMS: atom_id res chain seq x y z
N MET A 1 -4.55 49.24 62.78
CA MET A 1 -4.19 49.60 61.39
C MET A 1 -3.60 48.45 60.57
N ASN A 2 -2.76 47.54 61.11
CA ASN A 2 -2.18 46.44 60.31
C ASN A 2 -3.18 45.38 59.80
N LYS A 3 -4.19 44.99 60.58
CA LYS A 3 -5.06 43.86 60.22
C LYS A 3 -5.93 44.10 58.98
N GLU A 4 -6.40 45.31 58.77
CA GLU A 4 -7.21 45.66 57.59
C GLU A 4 -6.35 45.68 56.32
N GLN A 5 -5.11 46.16 56.42
CA GLN A 5 -4.15 46.13 55.31
C GLN A 5 -3.71 44.70 54.97
N GLU A 6 -3.50 43.85 55.98
CA GLU A 6 -3.24 42.42 55.79
C GLU A 6 -4.41 41.70 55.12
N LEU A 7 -5.65 42.00 55.53
CA LEU A 7 -6.86 41.43 54.92
C LEU A 7 -7.02 41.86 53.46
N LEU A 8 -6.80 43.15 53.15
CA LEU A 8 -6.84 43.65 51.78
C LEU A 8 -5.76 42.98 50.91
N TYR A 9 -4.54 42.83 51.43
CA TYR A 9 -3.48 42.11 50.73
C TYR A 9 -3.84 40.64 50.46
N ILE A 10 -4.47 39.95 51.41
CA ILE A 10 -4.93 38.57 51.24
C ILE A 10 -6.03 38.50 50.16
N ILE A 11 -6.98 39.44 50.17
CA ILE A 11 -8.04 39.51 49.16
C ILE A 11 -7.44 39.76 47.77
N ASP A 12 -6.57 40.76 47.63
CA ASP A 12 -5.88 41.06 46.37
C ASP A 12 -5.07 39.85 45.87
N SER A 13 -4.40 39.15 46.79
CA SER A 13 -3.66 37.92 46.48
C SER A 13 -4.58 36.82 45.97
N ILE A 14 -5.72 36.58 46.63
CA ILE A 14 -6.72 35.61 46.21
C ILE A 14 -7.30 36.01 44.85
N GLU A 15 -7.74 37.25 44.66
CA GLU A 15 -8.27 37.71 43.38
C GLU A 15 -7.25 37.54 42.25
N SER A 16 -5.99 37.88 42.52
CA SER A 16 -4.89 37.65 41.57
C SER A 16 -4.65 36.17 41.27
N ALA A 17 -4.94 35.25 42.19
CA ALA A 17 -4.79 33.81 41.98
C ALA A 17 -5.88 33.21 41.09
N TYR A 18 -7.04 33.85 40.99
CA TYR A 18 -8.16 33.41 40.15
C TYR A 18 -8.30 34.20 38.84
N ASN A 19 -7.54 35.27 38.65
CA ASN A 19 -7.48 36.01 37.39
C ASN A 19 -6.49 35.36 36.39
N PRO A 20 -6.92 34.89 35.20
CA PRO A 20 -6.04 34.27 34.20
C PRO A 20 -4.90 35.17 33.68
N ASP A 21 -5.11 36.49 33.69
CA ASP A 21 -4.13 37.47 33.22
C ASP A 21 -3.05 37.73 34.27
N SER A 22 -3.27 37.31 35.52
CA SER A 22 -2.33 37.51 36.61
C SER A 22 -1.14 36.53 36.55
N PRO A 23 0.08 37.00 36.88
CA PRO A 23 1.25 36.14 37.06
C PRO A 23 1.12 35.19 38.26
N ASN A 24 0.13 35.40 39.14
CA ASN A 24 -0.16 34.52 40.28
C ASN A 24 -1.28 33.50 39.99
N TYR A 25 -1.79 33.46 38.75
CA TYR A 25 -2.90 32.56 38.41
C TYR A 25 -2.59 31.10 38.77
N LYS A 26 -3.46 30.51 39.60
CA LYS A 26 -3.23 29.20 40.24
C LYS A 26 -3.44 28.01 39.30
N PHE A 27 -4.36 28.14 38.33
CA PHE A 27 -4.77 27.01 37.48
C PHE A 27 -3.92 26.92 36.22
N ARG A 28 -2.68 26.48 36.38
CA ARG A 28 -1.74 26.25 35.27
C ARG A 28 -1.49 24.76 35.11
N PHE A 29 -1.52 24.30 33.87
CA PHE A 29 -1.36 22.89 33.55
C PHE A 29 -0.27 22.70 32.52
N VAL A 30 0.54 21.67 32.72
CA VAL A 30 1.59 21.30 31.76
C VAL A 30 1.03 20.34 30.73
N PHE A 31 1.10 20.76 29.47
CA PHE A 31 0.77 19.96 28.29
C PHE A 31 2.05 19.65 27.52
N TYR A 32 1.98 18.72 26.57
CA TYR A 32 3.13 18.32 25.75
C TYR A 32 2.81 18.49 24.27
N ASN A 33 3.62 19.29 23.58
CA ASN A 33 3.58 19.43 22.14
C ASN A 33 4.61 18.51 21.50
N LYS A 34 4.22 17.87 20.39
CA LYS A 34 5.16 17.12 19.58
C LYS A 34 5.98 18.08 18.73
N THR A 35 7.30 18.04 18.86
CA THR A 35 8.25 18.88 18.11
C THR A 35 9.30 17.99 17.44
N THR A 36 9.77 18.44 16.28
CA THR A 36 10.87 17.81 15.54
C THR A 36 12.19 18.54 15.73
N VAL A 37 12.14 19.74 16.33
CA VAL A 37 13.29 20.59 16.59
C VAL A 37 13.66 20.57 18.07
N PRO A 38 14.95 20.72 18.41
CA PRO A 38 15.37 20.98 19.79
C PRO A 38 14.67 22.21 20.34
N PHE A 39 14.29 22.17 21.62
CA PHE A 39 13.61 23.25 22.30
C PHE A 39 14.32 23.62 23.60
N SER A 40 14.13 24.86 24.02
CA SER A 40 14.62 25.41 25.28
C SER A 40 13.45 25.94 26.13
N ARG A 41 13.73 26.24 27.40
CA ARG A 41 12.73 26.74 28.35
C ARG A 41 12.18 28.10 27.87
N PRO A 42 10.85 28.25 27.71
CA PRO A 42 10.23 29.56 27.49
C PRO A 42 10.41 30.49 28.70
N VAL A 43 10.47 31.80 28.47
CA VAL A 43 10.67 32.81 29.52
C VAL A 43 9.61 32.71 30.62
N ASP A 44 8.36 32.51 30.22
CA ASP A 44 7.21 32.46 31.14
C ASP A 44 7.01 31.10 31.83
N PHE A 45 7.90 30.13 31.59
CA PHE A 45 7.83 28.79 32.17
C PHE A 45 8.74 28.74 33.42
N PRO A 46 8.19 28.52 34.64
CA PRO A 46 8.98 28.43 35.87
C PRO A 46 10.08 27.36 35.79
N GLU A 47 11.28 27.68 36.25
CA GLU A 47 12.47 26.83 36.09
C GLU A 47 12.32 25.46 36.76
N ASP A 48 11.90 25.42 38.02
CA ASP A 48 11.68 24.16 38.75
C ASP A 48 10.62 23.27 38.08
N LEU A 49 9.56 23.90 37.57
CA LEU A 49 8.49 23.20 36.87
C LEU A 49 8.96 22.70 35.50
N TRP A 50 9.81 23.46 34.82
CA TRP A 50 10.36 23.06 33.51
C TRP A 50 11.17 21.78 33.64
N TYR A 51 12.15 21.75 34.54
CA TYR A 51 13.03 20.59 34.70
C TYR A 51 12.29 19.34 35.18
N SER A 52 11.28 19.50 36.05
CA SER A 52 10.42 18.39 36.48
C SER A 52 9.45 17.91 35.39
N SER A 53 9.14 18.76 34.41
CA SER A 53 8.25 18.43 33.29
C SER A 53 8.99 17.81 32.10
N LEU A 54 10.32 17.79 32.08
CA LEU A 54 11.07 17.17 30.98
C LEU A 54 10.86 15.65 30.98
N LYS A 55 10.46 15.11 29.82
CA LYS A 55 10.34 13.67 29.60
C LYS A 55 11.60 13.11 28.96
N LYS A 56 11.80 11.79 29.10
CA LYS A 56 12.84 11.04 28.37
C LYS A 56 12.67 11.15 26.85
N ASP A 57 11.44 11.32 26.38
CA ASP A 57 11.11 11.54 24.97
C ASP A 57 11.42 12.99 24.59
N THR A 58 12.48 13.20 23.81
CA THR A 58 12.95 14.52 23.35
C THR A 58 12.07 15.15 22.29
N THR A 59 11.04 14.45 21.80
CA THR A 59 10.07 15.00 20.84
C THR A 59 8.89 15.67 21.53
N LEU A 60 8.80 15.63 22.87
CA LEU A 60 7.69 16.19 23.63
C LEU A 60 8.12 17.44 24.40
N MET A 61 7.85 18.60 23.83
CA MET A 61 8.08 19.89 24.46
C MET A 61 6.98 20.18 25.49
N PRO A 62 7.31 20.36 26.78
CA PRO A 62 6.33 20.79 27.76
C PRO A 62 5.94 22.25 27.51
N ILE A 63 4.66 22.54 27.63
CA ILE A 63 4.13 23.90 27.56
C ILE A 63 3.16 24.14 28.72
N LEU A 64 3.13 25.36 29.22
CA LEU A 64 2.23 25.75 30.30
C LEU A 64 1.00 26.41 29.69
N LEU A 65 -0.18 25.86 29.98
CA LEU A 65 -1.46 26.42 29.52
C LEU A 65 -2.29 26.90 30.70
N LYS A 66 -2.99 28.02 30.51
CA LYS A 66 -3.89 28.62 31.50
C LYS A 66 -5.17 29.20 30.88
N GLY A 67 -6.27 29.13 31.62
CA GLY A 67 -7.54 29.78 31.28
C GLY A 67 -7.99 29.52 29.84
N LYS A 68 -8.11 30.59 29.05
CA LYS A 68 -8.55 30.55 27.63
C LYS A 68 -7.67 29.69 26.73
N GLU A 69 -6.39 29.53 27.05
CA GLU A 69 -5.48 28.70 26.23
C GLU A 69 -5.86 27.22 26.27
N ILE A 70 -6.48 26.76 27.35
CA ILE A 70 -7.00 25.39 27.46
C ILE A 70 -8.22 25.20 26.56
N GLU A 71 -9.07 26.22 26.45
CA GLU A 71 -10.21 26.20 25.53
C GLU A 71 -9.75 26.22 24.06
N LEU A 72 -8.76 27.06 23.74
CA LEU A 72 -8.11 27.07 22.42
C LEU A 72 -7.50 25.70 22.11
N ARG A 73 -6.81 25.09 23.08
CA ARG A 73 -6.26 23.74 22.92
C ARG A 73 -7.34 22.71 22.62
N ARG A 74 -8.48 22.78 23.30
CA ARG A 74 -9.62 21.88 23.04
C ARG A 74 -10.15 22.06 21.61
N TYR A 75 -10.23 23.31 21.14
CA TYR A 75 -10.64 23.60 19.76
C TYR A 75 -9.65 23.04 18.73
N GLU A 76 -8.34 23.21 18.95
CA GLU A 76 -7.29 22.62 18.11
C GLU A 76 -7.37 21.09 18.07
N GLN A 77 -7.63 20.44 19.21
CA GLN A 77 -7.81 19.00 19.29
C GLN A 77 -9.02 18.54 18.48
N LEU A 78 -10.15 19.23 18.57
CA LEU A 78 -11.35 18.92 17.78
C LEU A 78 -11.10 19.07 16.28
N ASN A 79 -10.37 20.12 15.86
CA ASN A 79 -9.99 20.29 14.46
C ASN A 79 -9.03 19.19 13.99
N THR A 80 -8.07 18.81 14.83
CA THR A 80 -7.15 17.70 14.53
C THR A 80 -7.92 16.39 14.35
N VAL A 81 -8.91 16.10 15.20
CA VAL A 81 -9.78 14.92 15.07
C VAL A 81 -10.52 14.93 13.74
N LYS A 82 -11.10 16.06 13.32
CA LYS A 82 -11.77 16.19 12.02
C LYS A 82 -10.80 15.92 10.85
N ASN A 83 -9.58 16.45 10.91
CA ASN A 83 -8.57 16.22 9.88
C ASN A 83 -8.12 14.76 9.81
N LEU A 84 -7.99 14.09 10.97
CA LEU A 84 -7.69 12.67 11.04
C LEU A 84 -8.83 11.83 10.44
N GLU A 85 -10.08 12.18 10.72
CA GLU A 85 -11.24 11.49 10.16
C GLU A 85 -11.31 11.64 8.62
N MET A 86 -11.04 12.83 8.09
CA MET A 86 -10.96 13.06 6.64
C MET A 86 -9.84 12.22 6.00
N SER A 87 -8.66 12.19 6.64
CA SER A 87 -7.52 11.41 6.16
C SER A 87 -7.82 9.91 6.19
N TYR A 88 -8.49 9.43 7.23
CA TYR A 88 -8.96 8.06 7.33
C TYR A 88 -9.93 7.70 6.20
N LYS A 89 -10.97 8.53 5.96
CA LYS A 89 -11.92 8.33 4.87
C LYS A 89 -11.23 8.30 3.50
N PHE A 90 -10.25 9.19 3.28
CA PHE A 90 -9.48 9.19 2.04
C PHE A 90 -8.68 7.90 1.84
N LEU A 91 -7.99 7.40 2.87
CA LEU A 91 -7.26 6.14 2.82
C LEU A 91 -8.21 4.95 2.59
N GLN A 92 -9.35 4.94 3.27
CA GLN A 92 -10.37 3.91 3.09
C GLN A 92 -10.87 3.87 1.64
N ASN A 93 -11.20 5.02 1.06
CA ASN A 93 -11.61 5.12 -0.34
C ASN A 93 -10.53 4.59 -1.30
N LYS A 94 -9.25 4.88 -1.04
CA LYS A 94 -8.13 4.32 -1.82
C LYS A 94 -8.04 2.80 -1.70
N ILE A 95 -8.21 2.26 -0.50
CA ILE A 95 -8.21 0.81 -0.26
C ILE A 95 -9.34 0.15 -1.05
N ASP A 96 -10.54 0.74 -1.02
CA ASP A 96 -11.70 0.17 -1.72
C ASP A 96 -11.54 0.25 -3.25
N GLN A 97 -10.94 1.31 -3.78
CA GLN A 97 -10.55 1.37 -5.19
C GLN A 97 -9.51 0.29 -5.57
N LEU A 98 -8.52 0.04 -4.70
CA LEU A 98 -7.53 -1.01 -4.94
C LEU A 98 -8.16 -2.40 -4.93
N LYS A 99 -9.12 -2.68 -4.06
CA LYS A 99 -9.88 -3.94 -4.07
C LYS A 99 -10.63 -4.14 -5.39
N LEU A 100 -11.37 -3.13 -5.85
CA LEU A 100 -12.09 -3.20 -7.12
C LEU A 100 -11.15 -3.42 -8.31
N ASN A 101 -9.98 -2.79 -8.31
CA ASN A 101 -8.97 -3.00 -9.34
C ASN A 101 -8.37 -4.40 -9.28
N SER A 102 -8.13 -4.94 -8.07
CA SER A 102 -7.67 -6.32 -7.88
C SER A 102 -8.67 -7.33 -8.44
N ASP A 103 -9.96 -7.17 -8.15
CA ASP A 103 -11.02 -8.03 -8.67
C ASP A 103 -11.11 -7.96 -10.21
N ARG A 104 -10.97 -6.75 -10.79
CA ARG A 104 -10.92 -6.58 -12.25
C ARG A 104 -9.73 -7.33 -12.87
N ILE A 105 -8.55 -7.23 -12.26
CA ILE A 105 -7.35 -7.93 -12.74
C ILE A 105 -7.55 -9.44 -12.62
N LYS A 106 -8.06 -9.93 -11.49
CA LYS A 106 -8.38 -11.35 -11.28
C LYS A 106 -9.34 -11.88 -12.34
N ASN A 107 -10.40 -11.15 -12.66
CA ASN A 107 -11.36 -11.53 -13.69
C ASN A 107 -10.73 -11.56 -15.10
N LYS A 108 -9.85 -10.59 -15.42
CA LYS A 108 -9.09 -10.59 -16.68
C LYS A 108 -8.12 -11.78 -16.77
N LEU A 109 -7.43 -12.12 -15.68
CA LEU A 109 -6.56 -13.29 -15.65
C LEU A 109 -7.36 -14.57 -15.85
N GLN A 110 -8.51 -14.69 -15.20
CA GLN A 110 -9.39 -15.85 -15.35
C GLN A 110 -9.90 -15.99 -16.79
N SER A 111 -10.28 -14.89 -17.45
CA SER A 111 -10.74 -14.93 -18.84
C SER A 111 -9.61 -15.35 -19.79
N ILE A 112 -8.39 -14.83 -19.60
CA ILE A 112 -7.20 -15.23 -20.36
C ILE A 112 -6.90 -16.72 -20.14
N LEU A 113 -6.96 -17.22 -18.91
CA LEU A 113 -6.76 -18.65 -18.60
C LEU A 113 -7.78 -19.54 -19.30
N VAL A 114 -9.04 -19.12 -19.37
CA VAL A 114 -10.09 -19.87 -20.10
C VAL A 114 -9.79 -19.90 -21.60
N VAL A 115 -9.38 -18.78 -22.19
CA VAL A 115 -9.00 -18.72 -23.62
C VAL A 115 -7.78 -19.60 -23.89
N TYR A 116 -6.76 -19.52 -23.03
CA TYR A 116 -5.56 -20.35 -23.12
C TYR A 116 -5.90 -21.84 -23.06
N ARG A 117 -6.70 -22.28 -22.06
CA ARG A 117 -7.16 -23.67 -21.94
C ARG A 117 -7.93 -24.14 -23.17
N LYS A 118 -8.78 -23.28 -23.75
CA LYS A 118 -9.50 -23.60 -25.01
C LYS A 118 -8.54 -23.76 -26.18
N LEU A 119 -7.56 -22.87 -26.34
CA LEU A 119 -6.55 -22.95 -27.40
C LEU A 119 -5.72 -24.23 -27.28
N VAL A 120 -5.23 -24.53 -26.07
CA VAL A 120 -4.47 -25.76 -25.79
C VAL A 120 -5.31 -27.00 -26.10
N ASN A 121 -6.56 -27.07 -25.64
CA ASN A 121 -7.44 -28.19 -25.95
C ASN A 121 -7.74 -28.32 -27.45
N ASN A 122 -7.90 -27.21 -28.17
CA ASN A 122 -8.12 -27.23 -29.62
C ASN A 122 -6.87 -27.71 -30.37
N ILE A 123 -5.69 -27.27 -29.98
CA ILE A 123 -4.42 -27.76 -30.54
C ILE A 123 -4.25 -29.25 -30.25
N TYR A 124 -4.42 -29.65 -28.98
CA TYR A 124 -4.38 -31.05 -28.56
C TYR A 124 -5.35 -31.92 -29.39
N ASN A 125 -6.61 -31.52 -29.51
CA ASN A 125 -7.61 -32.27 -30.27
C ASN A 125 -7.28 -32.31 -31.77
N LYS A 126 -6.79 -31.21 -32.37
CA LYS A 126 -6.34 -31.20 -33.77
C LYS A 126 -5.14 -32.11 -33.99
N CYS A 127 -4.16 -32.11 -33.09
CA CYS A 127 -2.99 -32.99 -33.14
C CYS A 127 -3.36 -34.46 -32.90
N ARG A 128 -4.32 -34.74 -32.00
CA ARG A 128 -4.87 -36.07 -31.75
C ARG A 128 -5.63 -36.61 -32.96
N LEU A 129 -6.45 -35.78 -33.60
CA LEU A 129 -7.21 -36.16 -34.81
C LEU A 129 -6.31 -36.30 -36.06
N ARG A 130 -5.13 -35.67 -36.07
CA ARG A 130 -4.15 -35.74 -37.17
C ARG A 130 -3.18 -36.91 -37.10
N LYS A 131 -3.40 -37.90 -36.22
CA LYS A 131 -2.64 -39.17 -36.21
C LYS A 131 -3.56 -40.36 -35.93
N CYS A 132 -3.63 -41.48 -36.66
CA CYS A 132 -2.87 -42.00 -37.81
C CYS A 132 -1.39 -41.59 -37.87
N ASN A 133 -0.56 -42.27 -37.06
CA ASN A 133 0.90 -42.32 -37.15
C ASN A 133 1.64 -40.97 -37.21
N CYS A 134 2.13 -40.44 -36.08
CA CYS A 134 3.30 -39.55 -36.09
C CYS A 134 3.92 -39.41 -34.68
N ASN A 135 5.20 -39.09 -34.63
CA ASN A 135 6.08 -39.08 -33.46
C ASN A 135 5.82 -37.98 -32.40
N LEU A 136 4.99 -36.97 -32.68
CA LEU A 136 4.69 -35.87 -31.72
C LEU A 136 4.08 -36.31 -30.36
N MET A 137 3.48 -37.51 -30.22
CA MET A 137 2.96 -37.99 -28.92
C MET A 137 4.11 -38.47 -28.04
N GLU A 138 5.10 -39.13 -28.64
CA GLU A 138 6.37 -39.47 -27.98
C GLU A 138 7.18 -38.21 -27.64
N GLU A 139 7.12 -37.14 -28.45
CA GLU A 139 7.75 -35.85 -28.10
C GLU A 139 7.01 -35.11 -26.97
N ILE A 140 5.68 -35.19 -26.90
CA ILE A 140 4.89 -34.63 -25.79
C ILE A 140 5.12 -35.42 -24.49
N GLU A 141 5.23 -36.76 -24.55
CA GLU A 141 5.60 -37.59 -23.40
C GLU A 141 7.06 -37.37 -22.97
N LYS A 142 7.97 -36.98 -23.89
CA LYS A 142 9.34 -36.58 -23.58
C LYS A 142 9.47 -35.16 -23.02
N ILE A 143 8.46 -34.29 -23.19
CA ILE A 143 8.38 -33.02 -22.47
C ILE A 143 7.98 -33.36 -21.03
N ASN A 144 9.00 -33.71 -20.28
CA ASN A 144 9.01 -34.12 -18.88
C ASN A 144 7.94 -33.39 -18.04
N THR A 145 6.79 -34.02 -17.84
CA THR A 145 5.79 -33.60 -16.86
C THR A 145 6.16 -34.13 -15.47
N ASP A 146 7.37 -33.82 -15.01
CA ASP A 146 7.72 -33.86 -13.59
C ASP A 146 7.20 -32.57 -12.93
N ILE A 147 5.93 -32.23 -13.18
CA ILE A 147 5.27 -31.17 -12.41
C ILE A 147 4.72 -31.87 -11.17
N SER A 148 5.53 -31.83 -10.10
CA SER A 148 5.12 -32.22 -8.76
C SER A 148 3.74 -31.61 -8.46
N PRO A 149 2.76 -32.38 -7.96
CA PRO A 149 1.44 -31.89 -7.61
C PRO A 149 1.44 -31.02 -6.34
N GLU A 150 2.61 -30.72 -5.79
CA GLU A 150 2.76 -29.85 -4.62
C GLU A 150 2.26 -28.43 -4.93
N GLU A 151 1.31 -27.97 -4.13
CA GLU A 151 0.86 -26.59 -4.16
C GLU A 151 2.06 -25.65 -3.96
N LEU A 152 2.32 -24.81 -4.96
CA LEU A 152 3.32 -23.75 -4.89
C LEU A 152 2.87 -22.74 -3.82
N ILE A 153 3.34 -22.94 -2.59
CA ILE A 153 3.20 -21.99 -1.49
C ILE A 153 4.09 -20.79 -1.83
N ILE A 154 3.45 -19.70 -2.22
CA ILE A 154 4.07 -18.42 -2.57
C ILE A 154 4.43 -17.69 -1.27
N ASP A 155 5.45 -18.15 -0.57
CA ASP A 155 6.07 -17.30 0.46
C ASP A 155 7.58 -17.14 0.25
N ASP A 156 8.32 -18.20 -0.10
CA ASP A 156 9.80 -18.11 -0.10
C ASP A 156 10.51 -18.12 -1.46
N LYS A 157 9.80 -18.22 -2.59
CA LYS A 157 10.41 -18.50 -3.91
C LYS A 157 9.99 -17.58 -5.05
N LYS A 158 9.71 -16.30 -4.75
CA LYS A 158 9.31 -15.30 -5.77
C LYS A 158 10.26 -15.24 -6.97
N ASN A 159 11.57 -15.33 -6.73
CA ASN A 159 12.57 -15.26 -7.80
C ASN A 159 12.57 -16.52 -8.68
N GLU A 160 12.36 -17.70 -8.10
CA GLU A 160 12.27 -18.96 -8.85
C GLU A 160 11.01 -19.00 -9.71
N VAL A 161 9.87 -18.55 -9.16
CA VAL A 161 8.62 -18.43 -9.92
C VAL A 161 8.77 -17.42 -11.06
N MET A 162 9.43 -16.28 -10.83
CA MET A 162 9.70 -15.30 -11.90
C MET A 162 10.62 -15.85 -12.99
N LEU A 163 11.68 -16.57 -12.62
CA LEU A 163 12.57 -17.24 -13.58
C LEU A 163 11.84 -18.28 -14.40
N PHE A 164 10.97 -19.08 -13.76
CA PHE A 164 10.14 -20.06 -14.43
C PHE A 164 9.17 -19.40 -15.42
N LEU A 165 8.50 -18.32 -15.01
CA LEU A 165 7.59 -17.57 -15.88
C LEU A 165 8.30 -16.93 -17.08
N LEU A 166 9.52 -16.42 -16.88
CA LEU A 166 10.35 -15.88 -17.97
C LEU A 166 10.77 -16.98 -18.95
N LYS A 167 11.22 -18.13 -18.45
CA LYS A 167 11.57 -19.28 -19.29
C LYS A 167 10.36 -19.78 -20.08
N LEU A 168 9.18 -19.81 -19.46
CA LEU A 168 7.94 -20.21 -20.11
C LEU A 168 7.52 -19.20 -21.20
N LYS A 169 7.70 -17.90 -20.96
CA LYS A 169 7.51 -16.84 -21.97
C LYS A 169 8.43 -17.06 -23.18
N ASP A 170 9.72 -17.29 -22.96
CA ASP A 170 10.69 -17.46 -24.05
C ASP A 170 10.40 -18.71 -24.89
N ASN A 171 9.99 -19.80 -24.23
CA ASN A 171 9.54 -21.03 -24.89
C ASN A 171 8.27 -20.79 -25.74
N LEU A 172 7.33 -19.98 -25.25
CA LEU A 172 6.13 -19.62 -26.01
C LEU A 172 6.46 -18.73 -27.22
N CYS A 173 7.37 -17.77 -27.06
CA CYS A 173 7.82 -16.93 -28.17
C CYS A 173 8.49 -17.76 -29.27
N THR A 174 9.38 -18.68 -28.91
CA THR A 174 10.02 -19.58 -29.88
C THR A 174 9.02 -20.51 -30.57
N LEU A 175 8.01 -21.00 -29.85
CA LEU A 175 6.94 -21.80 -30.45
C LEU A 175 6.11 -20.98 -31.45
N VAL A 176 5.76 -19.73 -31.14
CA VAL A 176 5.03 -18.84 -32.04
C VAL A 176 5.84 -18.61 -33.32
N SER A 177 7.13 -18.30 -33.21
CA SER A 177 7.99 -18.11 -34.38
C SER A 177 8.04 -19.34 -35.28
N LYS A 178 8.12 -20.54 -34.72
CA LYS A 178 8.07 -21.79 -35.49
C LYS A 178 6.73 -22.00 -36.21
N ILE A 179 5.62 -21.69 -35.54
CA ILE A 179 4.28 -21.78 -36.15
C ILE A 179 4.15 -20.81 -37.30
N ASP A 180 4.65 -19.58 -37.15
CA ASP A 180 4.61 -18.56 -38.20
C ASP A 180 5.46 -18.97 -39.41
N GLU A 181 6.65 -19.54 -39.17
CA GLU A 181 7.50 -20.09 -40.24
C GLU A 181 6.81 -21.24 -41.00
N GLU A 182 6.19 -22.19 -40.28
CA GLU A 182 5.47 -23.30 -40.89
C GLU A 182 4.22 -22.84 -41.67
N LEU A 183 3.50 -21.84 -41.16
CA LEU A 183 2.37 -21.23 -41.85
C LEU A 183 2.80 -20.53 -43.13
N TYR A 184 3.89 -19.78 -43.09
CA TYR A 184 4.45 -19.11 -44.27
C TYR A 184 4.87 -20.13 -45.35
N GLU A 185 5.53 -21.22 -44.96
CA GLU A 185 5.85 -22.30 -45.89
C GLU A 185 4.61 -22.95 -46.50
N TYR A 186 3.58 -23.18 -45.69
CA TYR A 186 2.32 -23.77 -46.14
C TYR A 186 1.60 -22.86 -47.15
N GLU A 187 1.52 -21.57 -46.86
CA GLU A 187 0.95 -20.56 -47.77
C GLU A 187 1.73 -20.49 -49.09
N ARG A 188 3.06 -20.51 -49.03
CA ARG A 188 3.93 -20.55 -50.21
C ARG A 188 3.68 -21.81 -51.04
N LYS A 189 3.60 -22.99 -50.42
CA LYS A 189 3.29 -24.26 -51.11
C LYS A 189 1.91 -24.23 -51.76
N MET A 190 0.89 -23.70 -51.07
CA MET A 190 -0.47 -23.54 -51.59
C MET A 190 -0.56 -22.54 -52.75
N PHE A 191 0.20 -21.44 -52.70
CA PHE A 191 0.29 -20.47 -53.80
C PHE A 191 0.90 -21.11 -55.06
N VAL A 192 1.99 -21.85 -54.91
CA VAL A 192 2.61 -22.60 -56.02
C VAL A 192 1.63 -23.61 -56.60
N PHE A 193 0.94 -24.40 -55.76
CA PHE A 193 -0.04 -25.38 -56.22
C PHE A 193 -1.23 -24.75 -56.98
N LYS A 194 -1.73 -23.61 -56.51
CA LYS A 194 -2.81 -22.86 -57.19
C LYS A 194 -2.38 -22.28 -58.55
N ASN A 195 -1.12 -21.90 -58.70
CA ASN A 195 -0.62 -21.34 -59.96
C ASN A 195 -0.23 -22.41 -60.98
N ILE A 196 0.23 -23.59 -60.52
CA ILE A 196 0.47 -24.74 -61.40
C ILE A 196 -0.85 -25.24 -62.01
N ASN A 197 -1.92 -25.33 -61.20
CA ASN A 197 -3.24 -25.77 -61.69
C ASN A 197 -3.99 -24.72 -62.54
N LYS A 198 -3.44 -23.53 -62.74
CA LYS A 198 -3.96 -22.53 -63.71
C LYS A 198 -3.29 -22.61 -65.09
N LEU A 199 -2.19 -23.37 -65.20
CA LEU A 199 -1.41 -23.53 -66.42
C LEU A 199 -1.65 -24.89 -67.11
N ALA A 200 -2.47 -25.75 -66.52
CA ALA A 200 -3.00 -26.99 -67.11
C ALA A 200 -4.46 -26.79 -67.51
#